data_AF-A0A2H6HFE2-F1
#
_entry.id   AF-A0A2H6HFE2-F1
#
_cell.length_a   1.000
_cell.length_b   1.000
_cell.length_c   1.000
_cell.angle_alpha   90.00
_cell.angle_beta   90.00
_cell.angle_gamma   90.00
#
_symmetry.space_group_name_H-M   'P 1'
#
loop_
_entity.id
_entity.type
_entity.pdbx_description
1 polymer ?
#
loop_
_entity_poly.entity_id
_entity_poly.type
_entity_poly.pdbx_seq_one_letter_code
_entity_poly.pdbx_strand_id
1 'polypeptide(L)'
;MHEGYAGLLAGKCFELKARDVGDILHRGGTFLQTARCAEMMTDDGIGEAVERIGDSGLDGVIVIGGDGSLAGALALENRGVPTIGIPASIDNDIWGTNMSIGVDTALNTIMGTVDKLRDTASSHQRAFLIETMGRNCGYLAVMAGVVCGAEFSLIPEVDVTLEEVADAVAAAYARGKSHSMILVAEGASLDIREVARYLDDRELGYESRITILGHVQRGGTPTAFDRLLATRLGVAAVDALVEGTSGVMTALTGREISRVPLEETVARHRAANLVFHDMTTMLAR
;
A
#
# COMPACT_ATOMS: atom_id res chain seq x y z
N MET A 1 4.87 -21.73 -2.53
CA MET A 1 3.45 -22.12 -2.30
C MET A 1 2.60 -21.31 -3.26
N HIS A 2 1.80 -21.95 -4.13
CA HIS A 2 0.86 -21.23 -4.99
C HIS A 2 -0.31 -20.67 -4.16
N GLU A 3 -0.95 -19.56 -4.55
CA GLU A 3 -2.15 -19.00 -3.90
C GLU A 3 -2.01 -18.70 -2.38
N GLY A 4 -0.78 -18.53 -1.88
CA GLY A 4 -0.53 -18.25 -0.46
C GLY A 4 -1.00 -19.39 0.45
N TYR A 5 -1.63 -19.06 1.58
CA TYR A 5 -2.07 -20.05 2.56
C TYR A 5 -3.16 -21.00 2.05
N ALA A 6 -4.06 -20.53 1.18
CA ALA A 6 -5.09 -21.39 0.60
C ALA A 6 -4.46 -22.53 -0.20
N GLY A 7 -3.42 -22.23 -0.98
CA GLY A 7 -2.69 -23.27 -1.69
C GLY A 7 -1.79 -24.12 -0.79
N LEU A 8 -1.28 -23.60 0.33
CA LEU A 8 -0.61 -24.43 1.34
C LEU A 8 -1.56 -25.52 1.87
N LEU A 9 -2.76 -25.14 2.31
CA LEU A 9 -3.77 -26.09 2.82
C LEU A 9 -4.21 -27.09 1.74
N ALA A 10 -4.31 -26.62 0.49
CA ALA A 10 -4.62 -27.46 -0.66
C ALA A 10 -3.43 -28.30 -1.19
N GLY A 11 -2.24 -28.23 -0.56
CA GLY A 11 -1.06 -28.99 -0.99
C GLY A 11 -0.43 -28.52 -2.31
N LYS A 12 -0.69 -27.28 -2.74
CA LYS A 12 -0.12 -26.65 -3.95
C LYS A 12 1.32 -26.13 -3.71
N CYS A 13 2.17 -27.02 -3.22
CA CYS A 13 3.60 -26.79 -3.00
C CYS A 13 4.40 -27.42 -4.15
N PHE A 14 5.40 -26.69 -4.65
CA PHE A 14 6.29 -27.18 -5.70
C PHE A 14 7.69 -26.58 -5.53
N GLU A 15 8.70 -27.33 -5.98
CA GLU A 15 10.10 -26.92 -5.93
C GLU A 15 10.36 -25.77 -6.93
N LEU A 16 11.09 -24.75 -6.47
CA LEU A 16 11.58 -23.65 -7.30
C LEU A 16 13.10 -23.78 -7.47
N LYS A 17 13.56 -23.72 -8.71
CA LYS A 17 14.98 -23.67 -9.09
C LYS A 17 15.33 -22.26 -9.54
N ALA A 18 16.63 -21.94 -9.58
CA ALA A 18 17.12 -20.61 -9.96
C ALA A 18 16.57 -20.11 -11.33
N ARG A 19 16.35 -21.02 -12.28
CA ARG A 19 15.78 -20.68 -13.60
C ARG A 19 14.30 -20.28 -13.54
N ASP A 20 13.56 -20.79 -12.56
CA ASP A 20 12.11 -20.60 -12.46
C ASP A 20 11.76 -19.18 -11.96
N VAL A 21 12.74 -18.50 -11.38
CA VAL A 21 12.71 -17.08 -10.99
C VAL A 21 13.48 -16.18 -11.96
N GLY A 22 13.85 -16.71 -13.14
CA GLY A 22 14.40 -15.92 -14.23
C GLY A 22 13.34 -15.01 -14.86
N ASP A 23 13.74 -13.82 -15.28
CA ASP A 23 12.91 -12.87 -16.04
C ASP A 23 11.59 -12.42 -15.35
N ILE A 24 11.50 -12.50 -14.02
CA ILE A 24 10.34 -12.01 -13.26
C ILE A 24 10.58 -10.68 -12.55
N LEU A 25 11.83 -10.23 -12.40
CA LEU A 25 12.19 -9.04 -11.61
C LEU A 25 11.48 -7.76 -12.07
N HIS A 26 11.13 -7.67 -13.36
CA HIS A 26 10.49 -6.51 -13.96
C HIS A 26 8.96 -6.64 -14.06
N ARG A 27 8.39 -7.76 -13.63
CA ARG A 27 6.96 -8.06 -13.77
C ARG A 27 6.22 -7.67 -12.50
N GLY A 28 5.10 -6.97 -12.65
CA GLY A 28 4.16 -6.73 -11.56
C GLY A 28 3.37 -7.97 -11.19
N GLY A 29 2.68 -7.90 -10.04
CA GLY A 29 1.95 -9.03 -9.48
C GLY A 29 2.86 -10.11 -8.92
N THR A 30 2.31 -11.31 -8.69
CA THR A 30 3.07 -12.48 -8.23
C THR A 30 2.76 -13.69 -9.10
N PHE A 31 3.80 -14.35 -9.60
CA PHE A 31 3.64 -15.58 -10.38
C PHE A 31 3.19 -16.78 -9.51
N LEU A 32 3.34 -16.68 -8.19
CA LEU A 32 2.80 -17.64 -7.23
C LEU A 32 1.31 -17.43 -6.96
N GLN A 33 0.72 -16.33 -7.45
CA GLN A 33 -0.65 -15.91 -7.17
C GLN A 33 -0.91 -15.65 -5.68
N THR A 34 -2.11 -15.14 -5.37
CA THR A 34 -2.57 -14.90 -3.99
C THR A 34 -4.02 -15.31 -3.89
N ALA A 35 -4.43 -15.91 -2.78
CA ALA A 35 -5.83 -16.10 -2.45
C ALA A 35 -6.08 -15.73 -0.98
N ARG A 36 -7.31 -15.25 -0.69
CA ARG A 36 -7.76 -15.13 0.69
C ARG A 36 -7.97 -16.53 1.27
N CYS A 37 -7.67 -16.70 2.54
CA CYS A 37 -7.83 -17.95 3.26
C CYS A 37 -8.39 -17.63 4.65
N ALA A 38 -9.68 -17.91 4.85
CA ALA A 38 -10.35 -17.63 6.13
C ALA A 38 -10.00 -18.70 7.17
N GLU A 39 -9.62 -19.89 6.70
CA GLU A 39 -9.18 -21.03 7.51
C GLU A 39 -7.93 -20.67 8.34
N MET A 40 -7.04 -19.82 7.83
CA MET A 40 -5.89 -19.32 8.60
C MET A 40 -6.26 -18.39 9.76
N MET A 41 -7.54 -18.05 9.93
CA MET A 41 -8.04 -17.32 11.10
C MET A 41 -8.55 -18.27 12.20
N THR A 42 -8.56 -19.58 11.97
CA THR A 42 -9.02 -20.58 12.93
C THR A 42 -7.85 -21.43 13.42
N ASP A 43 -7.99 -21.97 14.64
CA ASP A 43 -6.96 -22.83 15.22
C ASP A 43 -6.74 -24.10 14.38
N ASP A 44 -7.84 -24.69 13.89
CA ASP A 44 -7.83 -25.87 13.04
C ASP A 44 -7.08 -25.61 11.72
N GLY A 45 -7.31 -24.47 11.06
CA GLY A 45 -6.64 -24.15 9.80
C GLY A 45 -5.16 -23.83 9.99
N ILE A 46 -4.79 -23.19 11.12
CA ILE A 46 -3.38 -23.02 11.49
C ILE A 46 -2.73 -24.39 11.76
N GLY A 47 -3.42 -25.28 12.48
CA GLY A 47 -2.97 -26.65 12.74
C GLY A 47 -2.72 -27.43 11.44
N GLU A 48 -3.69 -27.40 10.51
CA GLU A 48 -3.52 -28.04 9.21
C GLU A 48 -2.34 -27.42 8.44
N ALA A 49 -2.16 -26.11 8.46
CA ALA A 49 -1.02 -25.46 7.80
C ALA A 49 0.33 -25.96 8.37
N VAL A 50 0.45 -26.11 9.68
CA VAL A 50 1.65 -26.65 10.35
C VAL A 50 1.91 -28.10 9.90
N GLU A 51 0.89 -28.95 9.86
CA GLU A 51 0.99 -30.33 9.36
C GLU A 51 1.47 -30.37 7.91
N ARG A 52 0.87 -29.55 7.02
CA ARG A 52 1.27 -29.48 5.60
C ARG A 52 2.71 -29.05 5.41
N ILE A 53 3.19 -28.11 6.21
CA ILE A 53 4.58 -27.64 6.18
C ILE A 53 5.52 -28.78 6.61
N GLY A 54 5.18 -29.48 7.69
CA GLY A 54 5.92 -30.65 8.18
C GLY A 54 5.98 -31.79 7.17
N ASP A 55 4.84 -32.16 6.58
CA ASP A 55 4.73 -33.21 5.55
C ASP A 55 5.52 -32.87 4.28
N SER A 56 5.67 -31.58 3.98
CA SER A 56 6.44 -31.09 2.83
C SER A 56 7.94 -31.08 3.09
N GLY A 57 8.40 -31.36 4.31
CA GLY A 57 9.81 -31.32 4.70
C GLY A 57 10.40 -29.90 4.67
N LEU A 58 9.59 -28.87 4.91
CA LEU A 58 10.05 -27.48 4.93
C LEU A 58 10.57 -27.09 6.32
N ASP A 59 11.79 -26.59 6.39
CA ASP A 59 12.42 -26.17 7.65
C ASP A 59 11.97 -24.77 8.12
N GLY A 60 11.34 -23.99 7.25
CA GLY A 60 10.86 -22.66 7.55
C GLY A 60 10.11 -22.01 6.39
N VAL A 61 9.45 -20.88 6.65
CA VAL A 61 8.60 -20.18 5.68
C VAL A 61 8.91 -18.69 5.65
N ILE A 62 9.05 -18.14 4.44
CA ILE A 62 9.08 -16.69 4.21
C ILE A 62 7.72 -16.27 3.68
N VAL A 63 7.04 -15.38 4.40
CA VAL A 63 5.71 -14.87 4.06
C VAL A 63 5.83 -13.45 3.54
N ILE A 64 5.39 -13.23 2.30
CA ILE A 64 5.41 -11.91 1.64
C ILE A 64 3.97 -11.41 1.52
N GLY A 65 3.64 -10.30 2.16
CA GLY A 65 2.28 -9.74 2.09
C GLY A 65 2.02 -8.59 3.05
N GLY A 66 0.74 -8.25 3.21
CA GLY A 66 0.27 -7.23 4.15
C GLY A 66 -0.10 -7.79 5.52
N ASP A 67 -0.76 -6.98 6.35
CA ASP A 67 -1.11 -7.29 7.75
C ASP A 67 -1.70 -8.69 7.95
N GLY A 68 -2.69 -9.09 7.14
CA GLY A 68 -3.31 -10.41 7.27
C GLY A 68 -2.35 -11.58 6.98
N SER A 69 -1.42 -11.39 6.05
CA SER A 69 -0.38 -12.39 5.76
C SER A 69 0.61 -12.51 6.91
N LEU A 70 1.03 -11.36 7.48
CA LEU A 70 1.94 -11.28 8.60
C LEU A 70 1.32 -11.79 9.91
N ALA A 71 0.01 -11.65 10.08
CA ALA A 71 -0.74 -12.27 11.18
C ALA A 71 -0.71 -13.81 11.08
N GLY A 72 -0.92 -14.35 9.87
CA GLY A 72 -0.74 -15.80 9.63
C GLY A 72 0.71 -16.26 9.86
N ALA A 73 1.69 -15.41 9.54
CA ALA A 73 3.10 -15.70 9.76
C ALA A 73 3.42 -15.83 11.25
N LEU A 74 2.90 -14.90 12.06
CA LEU A 74 3.00 -14.96 13.52
C LEU A 74 2.27 -16.19 14.09
N ALA A 75 1.12 -16.56 13.54
CA ALA A 75 0.38 -17.73 13.98
C ALA A 75 1.17 -19.04 13.76
N LEU A 76 1.88 -19.15 12.63
CA LEU A 76 2.78 -20.27 12.34
C LEU A 76 4.00 -20.28 13.29
N GLU A 77 4.62 -19.13 13.51
CA GLU A 77 5.73 -18.98 14.47
C GLU A 77 5.35 -19.47 15.87
N ASN A 78 4.17 -19.05 16.36
CA ASN A 78 3.65 -19.46 17.67
C ASN A 78 3.38 -20.97 17.79
N ARG A 79 3.32 -21.68 16.66
CA ARG A 79 3.18 -23.14 16.58
C ARG A 79 4.52 -23.85 16.32
N GLY A 80 5.63 -23.12 16.35
CA GLY A 80 6.98 -23.67 16.22
C GLY A 80 7.46 -23.84 14.78
N VAL A 81 6.81 -23.20 13.80
CA VAL A 81 7.29 -23.15 12.41
C VAL A 81 8.14 -21.90 12.23
N PRO A 82 9.47 -22.01 12.00
CA PRO A 82 10.33 -20.85 11.80
C PRO A 82 9.84 -19.98 10.63
N THR A 83 9.42 -18.76 10.95
CA THR A 83 8.78 -17.88 9.97
C THR A 83 9.41 -16.50 9.91
N ILE A 84 9.57 -15.96 8.70
CA ILE A 84 9.98 -14.57 8.46
C ILE A 84 8.94 -13.83 7.63
N GLY A 85 8.59 -12.61 8.05
CA GLY A 85 7.74 -11.70 7.29
C GLY A 85 8.51 -10.80 6.33
N ILE A 86 7.89 -10.48 5.20
CA ILE A 86 8.33 -9.42 4.27
C ILE A 86 7.13 -8.50 3.97
N PRO A 87 7.23 -7.18 4.22
CA PRO A 87 6.14 -6.24 4.05
C PRO A 87 5.90 -5.96 2.56
N ALA A 88 4.73 -6.36 2.06
CA ALA A 88 4.29 -6.12 0.69
C ALA A 88 2.82 -5.71 0.66
N SER A 89 2.59 -4.40 0.54
CA SER A 89 1.28 -3.75 0.45
C SER A 89 1.48 -2.37 -0.14
N ILE A 90 0.62 -1.93 -1.05
CA ILE A 90 0.67 -0.56 -1.59
C ILE A 90 0.18 0.47 -0.56
N ASP A 91 -0.59 0.03 0.44
CA ASP A 91 -1.30 0.88 1.39
C ASP A 91 -0.30 1.57 2.38
N ASN A 92 0.92 1.01 2.52
CA ASN A 92 1.98 1.45 3.44
C ASN A 92 1.53 1.55 4.91
N ASP A 93 0.62 0.66 5.31
CA ASP A 93 -0.05 0.58 6.61
C ASP A 93 0.64 -0.36 7.61
N ILE A 94 1.65 -1.12 7.15
CA ILE A 94 2.40 -2.08 7.96
C ILE A 94 3.32 -1.36 8.94
N TRP A 95 3.20 -1.66 10.23
CA TRP A 95 4.03 -1.07 11.28
C TRP A 95 5.47 -1.63 11.24
N GLY A 96 6.45 -0.84 11.67
CA GLY A 96 7.85 -1.29 11.80
C GLY A 96 8.70 -1.17 10.54
N THR A 97 8.13 -0.81 9.38
CA THR A 97 8.89 -0.47 8.16
C THR A 97 8.61 0.95 7.71
N ASN A 98 9.61 1.66 7.17
CA ASN A 98 9.43 2.96 6.55
C ASN A 98 8.76 2.87 5.18
N MET A 99 8.88 1.73 4.49
CA MET A 99 8.24 1.51 3.20
C MET A 99 8.00 0.02 2.95
N SER A 100 6.79 -0.31 2.51
CA SER A 100 6.44 -1.65 2.04
C SER A 100 6.71 -1.79 0.54
N ILE A 101 6.93 -3.03 0.08
CA ILE A 101 7.10 -3.31 -1.35
C ILE A 101 5.80 -2.95 -2.10
N GLY A 102 5.94 -2.18 -3.18
CA GLY A 102 4.86 -1.78 -4.09
C GLY A 102 4.37 -0.37 -3.87
N VAL A 103 4.71 0.27 -2.76
CA VAL A 103 4.28 1.64 -2.43
C VAL A 103 4.84 2.64 -3.44
N ASP A 104 6.12 2.53 -3.82
CA ASP A 104 6.74 3.48 -4.76
C ASP A 104 6.11 3.36 -6.15
N THR A 105 5.84 2.14 -6.59
CA THR A 105 5.18 1.86 -7.87
C THR A 105 3.74 2.38 -7.89
N ALA A 106 3.00 2.25 -6.79
CA ALA A 106 1.66 2.82 -6.67
C ALA A 106 1.69 4.36 -6.73
N LEU A 107 2.63 5.00 -6.02
CA LEU A 107 2.81 6.46 -6.07
C LEU A 107 3.12 6.97 -7.47
N ASN A 108 4.02 6.28 -8.19
CA ASN A 108 4.35 6.64 -9.58
C ASN A 108 3.15 6.45 -10.53
N THR A 109 2.28 5.47 -10.26
CA THR A 109 1.04 5.28 -11.02
C THR A 109 0.03 6.41 -10.77
N ILE A 110 -0.11 6.84 -9.52
CA ILE A 110 -0.95 7.99 -9.15
C ILE A 110 -0.42 9.26 -9.80
N MET A 111 0.86 9.58 -9.60
CA MET A 111 1.53 10.75 -10.19
C MET A 111 1.38 10.79 -11.70
N GLY A 112 1.67 9.69 -12.39
CA GLY A 112 1.53 9.60 -13.84
C GLY A 112 0.08 9.76 -14.33
N THR A 113 -0.93 9.57 -13.48
CA THR A 113 -2.33 9.86 -13.81
C THR A 113 -2.66 11.33 -13.55
N VAL A 114 -2.22 11.88 -12.41
CA VAL A 114 -2.40 13.30 -12.06
C VAL A 114 -1.78 14.20 -13.14
N ASP A 115 -0.57 13.89 -13.60
CA ASP A 115 0.11 14.66 -14.65
C ASP A 115 -0.71 14.68 -15.96
N LYS A 116 -1.26 13.53 -16.37
CA LYS A 116 -2.13 13.45 -17.56
C LYS A 116 -3.42 14.26 -17.39
N LEU A 117 -3.99 14.28 -16.19
CA LEU A 117 -5.18 15.08 -15.92
C LEU A 117 -4.86 16.58 -15.97
N ARG A 118 -3.71 16.98 -15.42
CA ARG A 118 -3.20 18.35 -15.46
C ARG A 118 -3.03 18.86 -16.89
N ASP A 119 -2.51 18.06 -17.81
CA ASP A 119 -2.37 18.45 -19.23
C ASP A 119 -3.72 18.79 -19.88
N THR A 120 -4.81 18.15 -19.43
CA THR A 120 -6.17 18.45 -19.92
C THR A 120 -6.85 19.62 -19.19
N ALA A 121 -6.27 20.06 -18.07
CA ALA A 121 -6.84 21.05 -17.18
C ALA A 121 -6.51 22.49 -17.62
N SER A 122 -5.41 22.72 -18.35
CA SER A 122 -5.04 24.07 -18.81
C SER A 122 -6.07 24.71 -19.75
N SER A 123 -6.94 23.91 -20.36
CA SER A 123 -7.94 24.37 -21.35
C SER A 123 -9.30 24.71 -20.74
N HIS A 124 -9.58 24.26 -19.51
CA HIS A 124 -10.88 24.43 -18.85
C HIS A 124 -10.70 24.55 -17.33
N GLN A 125 -11.32 25.55 -16.71
CA GLN A 125 -11.31 25.71 -15.25
C GLN A 125 -11.98 24.50 -14.58
N ARG A 126 -11.18 23.57 -14.05
CA ARG A 126 -11.66 22.28 -13.50
C ARG A 126 -11.08 21.98 -12.11
N ALA A 127 -11.91 21.36 -11.28
CA ALA A 127 -11.51 20.72 -10.04
C ALA A 127 -11.49 19.21 -10.26
N PHE A 128 -10.31 18.59 -10.21
CA PHE A 128 -10.16 17.14 -10.34
C PHE A 128 -10.11 16.51 -8.97
N LEU A 129 -11.07 15.65 -8.70
CA LEU A 129 -11.11 14.81 -7.51
C LEU A 129 -10.59 13.43 -7.92
N ILE A 130 -9.53 12.96 -7.28
CA ILE A 130 -8.82 11.74 -7.66
C ILE A 130 -8.82 10.78 -6.48
N GLU A 131 -9.52 9.66 -6.63
CA GLU A 131 -9.59 8.63 -5.59
C GLU A 131 -8.39 7.69 -5.65
N THR A 132 -7.62 7.62 -4.57
CA THR A 132 -6.49 6.70 -4.40
C THR A 132 -6.86 5.54 -3.48
N MET A 133 -6.19 4.40 -3.67
CA MET A 133 -6.27 3.31 -2.68
C MET A 133 -5.53 3.68 -1.39
N GLY A 134 -5.60 2.81 -0.40
CA GLY A 134 -4.91 2.95 0.88
C GLY A 134 -5.69 2.39 2.06
N ARG A 135 -6.90 1.88 1.82
CA ARG A 135 -7.83 1.38 2.84
C ARG A 135 -7.96 2.38 3.97
N ASN A 136 -7.47 2.06 5.16
CA ASN A 136 -7.57 2.88 6.36
C ASN A 136 -6.32 3.76 6.57
N CYS A 137 -5.43 3.88 5.57
CA CYS A 137 -4.21 4.68 5.61
C CYS A 137 -4.20 5.70 4.47
N GLY A 138 -4.04 6.98 4.81
CA GLY A 138 -3.98 8.09 3.87
C GLY A 138 -2.64 8.25 3.16
N TYR A 139 -1.66 7.36 3.37
CA TYR A 139 -0.27 7.58 2.95
C TYR A 139 -0.15 7.89 1.45
N LEU A 140 -0.81 7.11 0.58
CA LEU A 140 -0.77 7.32 -0.87
C LEU A 140 -1.35 8.68 -1.26
N ALA A 141 -2.51 9.06 -0.70
CA ALA A 141 -3.16 10.34 -0.98
C ALA A 141 -2.29 11.53 -0.54
N VAL A 142 -1.73 11.48 0.68
CA VAL A 142 -0.87 12.55 1.20
C VAL A 142 0.39 12.69 0.36
N MET A 143 1.12 11.60 0.15
CA MET A 143 2.40 11.65 -0.57
C MET A 143 2.17 12.06 -2.03
N ALA A 144 1.14 11.53 -2.69
CA ALA A 144 0.74 11.96 -4.02
C ALA A 144 0.37 13.46 -4.04
N GLY A 145 -0.36 13.94 -3.02
CA GLY A 145 -0.71 15.34 -2.87
C GLY A 145 0.51 16.25 -2.80
N VAL A 146 1.52 15.89 -2.01
CA VAL A 146 2.78 16.64 -1.93
C VAL A 146 3.53 16.64 -3.26
N VAL A 147 3.78 15.47 -3.85
CA VAL A 147 4.63 15.37 -5.06
C VAL A 147 3.94 15.90 -6.31
N CYS A 148 2.62 15.81 -6.39
CA CYS A 148 1.86 16.34 -7.51
C CYS A 148 1.49 17.81 -7.31
N GLY A 149 1.60 18.37 -6.11
CA GLY A 149 1.17 19.74 -5.81
C GLY A 149 -0.35 19.88 -5.83
N ALA A 150 -1.03 19.02 -5.09
CA ALA A 150 -2.48 19.09 -4.91
C ALA A 150 -2.88 20.19 -3.92
N GLU A 151 -4.08 20.74 -4.10
CA GLU A 151 -4.64 21.75 -3.19
C GLU A 151 -5.04 21.16 -1.85
N PHE A 152 -5.51 19.92 -1.88
CA PHE A 152 -6.06 19.28 -0.69
C PHE A 152 -5.94 17.76 -0.76
N SER A 153 -5.80 17.12 0.41
CA SER A 153 -5.83 15.67 0.55
C SER A 153 -6.80 15.27 1.64
N LEU A 154 -7.81 14.47 1.28
CA LEU A 154 -8.77 13.86 2.19
C LEU A 154 -8.30 12.47 2.58
N ILE A 155 -8.14 12.24 3.88
CA ILE A 155 -7.54 11.01 4.43
C ILE A 155 -8.30 10.51 5.65
N PRO A 156 -8.28 9.19 5.93
CA PRO A 156 -8.95 8.63 7.10
C PRO A 156 -8.43 9.16 8.44
N GLU A 157 -7.18 9.65 8.49
CA GLU A 157 -6.56 10.14 9.73
C GLU A 157 -7.01 11.55 10.15
N VAL A 158 -7.71 12.30 9.28
CA VAL A 158 -8.10 13.68 9.53
C VAL A 158 -9.56 13.88 9.14
N ASP A 159 -10.38 14.26 10.12
CA ASP A 159 -11.75 14.67 9.86
C ASP A 159 -11.77 16.04 9.19
N VAL A 160 -12.39 16.11 8.02
CA VAL A 160 -12.54 17.33 7.23
C VAL A 160 -14.00 17.51 6.87
N THR A 161 -14.47 18.75 6.89
CA THR A 161 -15.82 19.14 6.47
C THR A 161 -15.86 19.53 5.00
N LEU A 162 -17.03 19.40 4.38
CA LEU A 162 -17.25 19.86 2.99
C LEU A 162 -16.97 21.36 2.82
N GLU A 163 -17.23 22.17 3.85
CA GLU A 163 -16.94 23.61 3.84
C GLU A 163 -15.44 23.88 3.72
N GLU A 164 -14.61 23.18 4.49
CA GLU A 164 -13.14 23.35 4.45
C GLU A 164 -12.57 23.00 3.07
N VAL A 165 -13.13 21.98 2.41
CA VAL A 165 -12.75 21.62 1.03
C VAL A 165 -13.17 22.73 0.06
N ALA A 166 -14.40 23.24 0.18
CA ALA A 166 -14.88 24.33 -0.66
C ALA A 166 -14.06 25.61 -0.48
N ASP A 167 -13.69 25.96 0.75
CA ASP A 167 -12.83 27.11 1.05
C ASP A 167 -11.45 26.97 0.41
N ALA A 168 -10.85 25.78 0.47
CA ALA A 168 -9.56 25.52 -0.17
C ALA A 168 -9.63 25.69 -1.70
N VAL A 169 -10.69 25.18 -2.32
CA VAL A 169 -10.95 25.29 -3.77
C VAL A 169 -11.22 26.74 -4.18
N ALA A 170 -12.08 27.44 -3.44
CA ALA A 170 -12.39 28.85 -3.69
C ALA A 170 -11.15 29.73 -3.55
N ALA A 171 -10.32 29.48 -2.55
CA ALA A 171 -9.06 30.18 -2.37
C ALA A 171 -8.10 29.93 -3.55
N ALA A 172 -8.03 28.70 -4.07
CA ALA A 172 -7.21 28.39 -5.25
C ALA A 172 -7.69 29.14 -6.50
N TYR A 173 -9.00 29.21 -6.72
CA TYR A 173 -9.61 29.99 -7.80
C TYR A 173 -9.28 31.48 -7.68
N ALA A 174 -9.42 32.05 -6.48
CA ALA A 174 -9.13 33.46 -6.22
C ALA A 174 -7.66 33.83 -6.48
N ARG A 175 -6.73 32.87 -6.37
CA ARG A 175 -5.32 33.04 -6.74
C ARG A 175 -5.05 32.94 -8.25
N GLY A 176 -6.08 32.66 -9.06
CA GLY A 176 -5.98 32.57 -10.51
C GLY A 176 -5.45 31.22 -11.00
N LYS A 177 -5.50 30.15 -10.19
CA LYS A 177 -5.10 28.82 -10.65
C LYS A 177 -6.05 28.34 -11.76
N SER A 178 -5.49 27.76 -12.82
CA SER A 178 -6.30 27.22 -13.93
C SER A 178 -7.06 25.95 -13.55
N HIS A 179 -6.60 25.24 -12.52
CA HIS A 179 -7.19 24.00 -12.05
C HIS A 179 -6.95 23.80 -10.56
N SER A 180 -7.74 22.90 -9.97
CA SER A 180 -7.57 22.40 -8.62
C SER A 180 -7.51 20.86 -8.66
N MET A 181 -6.64 20.28 -7.86
CA MET A 181 -6.45 18.84 -7.65
C MET A 181 -6.74 18.51 -6.20
N ILE A 182 -7.62 17.54 -5.97
CA ILE A 182 -8.01 17.06 -4.66
C ILE A 182 -7.78 15.55 -4.66
N LEU A 183 -6.90 15.08 -3.78
CA LEU A 183 -6.62 13.65 -3.62
C LEU A 183 -7.52 13.12 -2.51
N VAL A 184 -8.22 12.03 -2.77
CA VAL A 184 -9.17 11.44 -1.83
C VAL A 184 -8.77 9.98 -1.60
N ALA A 185 -8.31 9.64 -0.39
CA ALA A 185 -8.09 8.24 -0.04
C ALA A 185 -9.44 7.51 0.03
N GLU A 186 -9.51 6.27 -0.44
CA GLU A 186 -10.74 5.45 -0.45
C GLU A 186 -11.37 5.24 0.94
N GLY A 187 -10.59 5.37 2.02
CA GLY A 187 -11.08 5.31 3.40
C GLY A 187 -11.36 6.67 4.05
N ALA A 188 -11.29 7.78 3.32
CA ALA A 188 -11.64 9.09 3.86
C ALA A 188 -13.12 9.12 4.34
N SER A 189 -13.42 9.98 5.30
CA SER A 189 -14.76 10.09 5.88
C SER A 189 -15.81 10.68 4.93
N LEU A 190 -15.37 11.44 3.91
CA LEU A 190 -16.22 12.03 2.89
C LEU A 190 -16.17 11.22 1.59
N ASP A 191 -17.34 10.88 1.05
CA ASP A 191 -17.45 10.23 -0.26
C ASP A 191 -17.09 11.21 -1.39
N ILE A 192 -16.25 10.76 -2.33
CA ILE A 192 -15.76 11.61 -3.43
C ILE A 192 -16.89 12.22 -4.28
N ARG A 193 -18.04 11.55 -4.42
CA ARG A 193 -19.19 12.06 -5.18
C ARG A 193 -20.00 13.05 -4.38
N GLU A 194 -20.01 12.94 -3.06
CA GLU A 194 -20.56 13.97 -2.18
C GLU A 194 -19.75 15.25 -2.27
N VAL A 195 -18.42 15.15 -2.19
CA VAL A 195 -17.51 16.30 -2.33
C VAL A 195 -17.71 16.99 -3.69
N ALA A 196 -17.72 16.24 -4.79
CA ALA A 196 -17.91 16.83 -6.13
C ALA A 196 -19.25 17.57 -6.25
N ARG A 197 -20.36 16.95 -5.81
CA ARG A 197 -21.69 17.60 -5.85
C ARG A 197 -21.70 18.89 -5.03
N TYR A 198 -21.12 18.85 -3.83
CA TYR A 198 -21.05 20.01 -2.96
C TYR A 198 -20.27 21.18 -3.56
N LEU A 199 -19.16 20.89 -4.26
CA LEU A 199 -18.36 21.90 -4.95
C LEU A 199 -19.11 22.50 -6.15
N ASP A 200 -19.79 21.67 -6.94
CA ASP A 200 -20.54 22.11 -8.11
C ASP A 200 -21.78 22.96 -7.72
N ASP A 201 -22.49 22.59 -6.66
CA ASP A 201 -23.66 23.32 -6.14
C ASP A 201 -23.34 24.75 -5.66
N ARG A 202 -22.06 25.03 -5.35
CA ARG A 202 -21.58 26.33 -4.86
C ARG A 202 -21.02 27.24 -5.95
N GLU A 203 -20.95 26.78 -7.20
CA GLU A 203 -20.46 27.53 -8.35
C GLU A 203 -19.10 28.23 -8.10
N LEU A 204 -18.14 27.51 -7.51
CA LEU A 204 -16.83 28.04 -7.11
C LEU A 204 -15.88 28.39 -8.27
N GLY A 205 -16.39 28.49 -9.50
CA GLY A 205 -15.61 28.79 -10.71
C GLY A 205 -14.91 27.58 -11.33
N TYR A 206 -15.00 26.40 -10.72
CA TYR A 206 -14.49 25.15 -11.28
C TYR A 206 -15.62 24.16 -11.55
N GLU A 207 -15.51 23.42 -12.65
CA GLU A 207 -16.34 22.25 -12.88
C GLU A 207 -15.65 21.00 -12.31
N SER A 208 -16.35 20.24 -11.47
CA SER A 208 -15.79 19.05 -10.84
C SER A 208 -15.67 17.86 -11.79
N ARG A 209 -14.58 17.11 -11.67
CA ARG A 209 -14.32 15.88 -12.43
C ARG A 209 -13.74 14.81 -11.52
N ILE A 210 -14.42 13.68 -11.45
CA ILE A 210 -14.00 12.54 -10.62
C ILE A 210 -13.18 11.57 -11.46
N THR A 211 -12.05 11.12 -10.91
CA THR A 211 -11.27 10.00 -11.43
C THR A 211 -11.03 8.99 -10.30
N ILE A 212 -11.61 7.80 -10.43
CA ILE A 212 -11.36 6.70 -9.50
C ILE A 212 -10.31 5.79 -10.11
N LEU A 213 -9.11 5.76 -9.53
CA LEU A 213 -8.02 4.96 -10.06
C LEU A 213 -8.26 3.46 -9.86
N GLY A 214 -8.75 3.09 -8.66
CA GLY A 214 -8.97 1.70 -8.29
C GLY A 214 -7.72 0.83 -8.47
N HIS A 215 -7.90 -0.37 -9.02
CA HIS A 215 -6.89 -1.43 -9.03
C HIS A 215 -5.68 -1.19 -9.94
N VAL A 216 -5.69 -0.14 -10.78
CA VAL A 216 -4.51 0.18 -11.61
C VAL A 216 -3.27 0.46 -10.74
N GLN A 217 -3.48 0.94 -9.51
CA GLN A 217 -2.43 1.23 -8.52
C GLN A 217 -1.73 -0.02 -7.97
N ARG A 218 -2.33 -1.21 -8.13
CA ARG A 218 -1.76 -2.50 -7.71
C ARG A 218 -0.99 -3.21 -8.82
N GLY A 219 -1.06 -2.68 -10.05
CA GLY A 219 -0.46 -3.26 -11.23
C GLY A 219 0.71 -2.44 -11.77
N GLY A 220 1.26 -2.90 -12.89
CA GLY A 220 2.36 -2.23 -13.57
C GLY A 220 3.74 -2.78 -13.20
N THR A 221 4.74 -2.28 -13.92
CA THR A 221 6.13 -2.68 -13.74
C THR A 221 6.70 -2.02 -12.48
N PRO A 222 7.29 -2.78 -11.54
CA PRO A 222 7.85 -2.20 -10.33
C PRO A 222 8.99 -1.26 -10.67
N THR A 223 9.08 -0.17 -9.91
CA THR A 223 10.12 0.85 -10.04
C THR A 223 11.49 0.32 -9.62
N ALA A 224 12.56 1.09 -9.90
CA ALA A 224 13.90 0.74 -9.44
C ALA A 224 13.97 0.63 -7.91
N PHE A 225 13.24 1.49 -7.19
CA PHE A 225 13.19 1.47 -5.73
C PHE A 225 12.55 0.19 -5.21
N ASP A 226 11.34 -0.15 -5.68
CA ASP A 226 10.64 -1.36 -5.22
C ASP A 226 11.40 -2.64 -5.55
N ARG A 227 12.08 -2.72 -6.70
CA ARG A 227 12.93 -3.87 -7.06
C ARG A 227 14.12 -4.01 -6.11
N LEU A 228 14.80 -2.91 -5.82
CA LEU A 228 15.94 -2.91 -4.91
C LEU A 228 15.49 -3.24 -3.47
N LEU A 229 14.39 -2.65 -3.01
CA LEU A 229 13.81 -2.91 -1.70
C LEU A 229 13.44 -4.39 -1.55
N ALA A 230 12.68 -4.94 -2.49
CA ALA A 230 12.28 -6.35 -2.48
C ALA A 230 13.49 -7.30 -2.47
N THR A 231 14.52 -6.98 -3.25
CA THR A 231 15.79 -7.75 -3.26
C THR A 231 16.45 -7.74 -1.89
N ARG A 232 16.60 -6.56 -1.28
CA ARG A 232 17.27 -6.41 0.02
C ARG A 232 16.50 -7.10 1.15
N LEU A 233 15.18 -6.95 1.18
CA LEU A 233 14.31 -7.62 2.17
C LEU A 233 14.35 -9.14 1.99
N GLY A 234 14.28 -9.62 0.75
CA GLY A 234 14.34 -11.05 0.44
C GLY A 234 15.65 -11.70 0.88
N VAL A 235 16.79 -11.07 0.58
CA VAL A 235 18.11 -11.55 1.03
C VAL A 235 18.18 -11.57 2.56
N ALA A 236 17.80 -10.47 3.22
CA ALA A 236 17.83 -10.39 4.68
C ALA A 236 16.92 -11.41 5.36
N ALA A 237 15.81 -11.81 4.71
CA ALA A 237 14.89 -12.80 5.23
C ALA A 237 15.48 -14.21 5.17
N VAL A 238 16.19 -14.54 4.08
CA VAL A 238 16.92 -15.81 3.95
C VAL A 238 18.07 -15.85 4.95
N ASP A 239 18.86 -14.78 5.04
CA ASP A 239 19.98 -14.69 6.00
C ASP A 239 19.49 -14.88 7.43
N ALA A 240 18.35 -14.28 7.80
CA ALA A 240 17.74 -14.46 9.11
C ALA A 240 17.43 -15.94 9.42
N LEU A 241 16.79 -16.66 8.48
CA LEU A 241 16.49 -18.08 8.66
C LEU A 241 17.76 -18.94 8.76
N VAL A 242 18.76 -18.67 7.93
CA VAL A 242 20.04 -19.40 7.95
C VAL A 242 20.80 -19.20 9.26
N GLU A 243 20.70 -18.01 9.85
CA GLU A 243 21.26 -17.68 11.17
C GLU A 243 20.44 -18.26 12.33
N GLY A 244 19.31 -18.93 12.07
CA GLY A 244 18.41 -19.46 13.08
C GLY A 244 17.52 -18.40 13.75
N THR A 245 17.37 -17.23 13.14
CA THR A 245 16.41 -16.21 13.57
C THR A 245 15.06 -16.47 12.90
N SER A 246 13.98 -16.42 13.68
CA SER A 246 12.59 -16.52 13.22
C SER A 246 11.70 -15.55 14.01
N GLY A 247 10.41 -15.47 13.70
CA GLY A 247 9.44 -14.62 14.40
C GLY A 247 9.61 -13.12 14.12
N VAL A 248 10.31 -12.76 13.04
CA VAL A 248 10.59 -11.36 12.69
C VAL A 248 10.16 -11.04 11.26
N MET A 249 9.80 -9.78 11.04
CA MET A 249 9.64 -9.18 9.72
C MET A 249 10.93 -8.43 9.34
N THR A 250 11.39 -8.61 8.11
CA THR A 250 12.43 -7.72 7.54
C THR A 250 11.81 -6.37 7.21
N ALA A 251 12.50 -5.28 7.55
CA ALA A 251 11.94 -3.94 7.43
C ALA A 251 12.97 -2.94 6.94
N LEU A 252 12.52 -1.92 6.19
CA LEU A 252 13.35 -0.77 5.87
C LEU A 252 13.32 0.21 7.04
N THR A 253 14.48 0.45 7.67
CA THR A 253 14.64 1.45 8.74
C THR A 253 15.73 2.45 8.34
N GLY A 254 15.31 3.65 7.97
CA GLY A 254 16.16 4.66 7.36
C GLY A 254 16.74 4.16 6.05
N ARG A 255 18.04 3.85 6.05
CA ARG A 255 18.76 3.31 4.88
C ARG A 255 19.03 1.82 5.00
N GLU A 256 18.87 1.23 6.17
CA GLU A 256 19.26 -0.14 6.47
C GLU A 256 18.06 -1.10 6.45
N ILE A 257 18.34 -2.40 6.30
CA ILE A 257 17.36 -3.45 6.55
C ILE A 257 17.52 -3.91 7.98
N SER A 258 16.46 -3.77 8.78
CA SER A 258 16.37 -4.25 10.14
C SER A 258 15.44 -5.45 10.24
N ARG A 259 15.43 -6.09 11.42
CA ARG A 259 14.49 -7.15 11.78
C ARG A 259 13.60 -6.62 12.90
N VAL A 260 12.28 -6.74 12.72
CA VAL A 260 11.27 -6.24 13.67
C VAL A 260 10.43 -7.43 14.13
N PRO A 261 10.14 -7.61 15.42
CA PRO A 261 9.29 -8.71 15.88
C PRO A 261 7.92 -8.73 15.17
N LEU A 262 7.46 -9.92 14.77
CA LEU A 262 6.14 -10.07 14.17
C LEU A 262 5.04 -9.72 15.17
N GLU A 263 5.21 -9.99 16.46
CA GLU A 263 4.24 -9.60 17.49
C GLU A 263 4.00 -8.08 17.49
N GLU A 264 5.07 -7.28 17.40
CA GLU A 264 4.95 -5.82 17.38
C GLU A 264 4.35 -5.32 16.06
N THR A 265 4.72 -5.96 14.95
CA THR A 265 4.23 -5.63 13.61
C THR A 265 2.72 -5.83 13.49
N VAL A 266 2.21 -6.96 14.00
CA VAL A 266 0.78 -7.31 13.89
C VAL A 266 -0.07 -6.56 14.92
N ALA A 267 0.49 -6.18 16.07
CA ALA A 267 -0.24 -5.50 17.13
C ALA A 267 -0.49 -3.99 16.86
N ARG A 268 0.15 -3.42 15.86
CA ARG A 268 0.15 -1.97 15.60
C ARG A 268 -0.12 -1.69 14.13
N HIS A 269 -0.68 -0.51 13.86
CA HIS A 269 -0.86 0.00 12.51
C HIS A 269 -0.05 1.27 12.30
N ARG A 270 0.34 1.52 11.05
CA ARG A 270 0.97 2.77 10.64
C ARG A 270 -0.07 3.72 10.07
N ALA A 271 -0.16 4.90 10.68
CA ALA A 271 -0.93 6.02 10.16
C ALA A 271 -0.09 6.85 9.18
N ALA A 272 -0.77 7.60 8.29
CA ALA A 272 -0.12 8.64 7.51
C ALA A 272 0.53 9.69 8.41
N ASN A 273 1.69 10.22 7.98
CA ASN A 273 2.38 11.27 8.73
C ASN A 273 1.74 12.62 8.43
N LEU A 274 1.10 13.21 9.44
CA LEU A 274 0.38 14.49 9.34
C LEU A 274 1.29 15.67 8.96
N VAL A 275 2.62 15.58 9.19
CA VAL A 275 3.56 16.61 8.72
C VAL A 275 3.51 16.75 7.20
N PHE A 276 3.33 15.65 6.47
CA PHE A 276 3.20 15.71 5.01
C PHE A 276 1.81 16.20 4.59
N HIS A 277 0.78 15.92 5.37
CA HIS A 277 -0.58 16.45 5.13
C HIS A 277 -0.59 17.98 5.26
N ASP A 278 -0.04 18.50 6.36
CA ASP A 278 0.13 19.95 6.57
C ASP A 278 1.00 20.59 5.47
N MET A 279 2.03 19.86 5.01
CA MET A 279 2.90 20.30 3.93
C MET A 279 2.14 20.46 2.61
N THR A 280 1.21 19.57 2.28
CA THR A 280 0.35 19.72 1.10
C THR A 280 -0.41 21.04 1.14
N THR A 281 -1.08 21.35 2.26
CA THR A 281 -1.82 22.61 2.42
C THR A 281 -0.91 23.84 2.42
N MET A 282 0.31 23.73 2.96
CA MET A 282 1.29 24.82 2.95
C MET A 282 1.80 25.13 1.54
N LEU A 283 2.15 24.10 0.77
CA LEU A 283 2.72 24.22 -0.58
C LEU A 283 1.67 24.51 -1.66
N ALA A 284 0.39 24.23 -1.37
CA ALA A 284 -0.72 24.54 -2.25
C ALA A 284 -1.00 26.05 -2.43
N ARG A 285 -0.41 26.90 -1.59
CA ARG A 285 -0.61 28.36 -1.58
C ARG A 285 0.01 29.03 -2.80
#